data_AF-A0A8X8AFW8-F1
#
_entry.id   AF-A0A8X8AFW8-F1
#
_cell.length_a   1.000
_cell.length_b   1.000
_cell.length_c   1.000
_cell.angle_alpha   90.00
_cell.angle_beta   90.00
_cell.angle_gamma   90.00
#
_symmetry.space_group_name_H-M   'P 1'
#
loop_
_entity.id
_entity.type
_entity.pdbx_description
1 polymer ?
#
loop_
_entity_poly.entity_id
_entity_poly.type
_entity_poly.pdbx_seq_one_letter_code
_entity_poly.pdbx_strand_id
1 'polypeptide(L)'
;MKPTNLKENTRKLQASEDEVNGDHSRKISSSRFSSLLATKDRDYLLSQDGTQVKVSDLEGKVLGLYFSANWYVPCRSFTTQVLVGAYEHLKSKGSNFEIVFISSDEDLDAFNNYRADMPWLSIPFSDLETKRALNSKFEIEAIPFLVILQPEDNKYEAPIHDGVELLNRFGVQAFPFTKERLEELEMEEKEKRESQTLINLLTNHDRDYLLGHPAAKQVPVASLVGKTIGLYFSAQWCLPGAKFTPKLISIYQKIKQMVVHRGNEDDFEIVYVSSDRDQAAFDSYFNSMPWLALPFGDPAIKILAKHFDVKSIPCLVILGPDGKTVTKHGRNLINLYKENAYPFTEAQVDLLEKQIDEEAKSLPKSKYHAGHRHELGLVSEGTGGGPFICCDCDEQGSGWAYLCLECGYEVHTKCVRAVDRGSIVDS
;
A
#
# COMPACT_ATOMS: atom_id res chain seq x y z
N MET A 1 -61.75 51.96 42.09
CA MET A 1 -61.69 50.79 43.00
C MET A 1 -60.58 51.03 44.02
N LYS A 2 -60.99 51.30 45.26
CA LYS A 2 -60.20 51.27 46.50
C LYS A 2 -59.87 49.79 46.85
N PRO A 3 -59.03 49.49 47.86
CA PRO A 3 -57.58 49.68 48.04
C PRO A 3 -56.95 48.29 48.38
N THR A 4 -55.65 48.08 48.67
CA THR A 4 -54.92 48.15 49.97
C THR A 4 -53.61 47.37 49.71
N ASN A 5 -52.38 47.87 49.78
CA ASN A 5 -51.59 48.50 50.86
C ASN A 5 -51.31 47.60 52.09
N LEU A 6 -50.08 47.71 52.59
CA LEU A 6 -49.49 47.22 53.86
C LEU A 6 -48.95 45.77 53.82
N LYS A 7 -47.72 45.45 54.27
CA LYS A 7 -46.93 46.06 55.37
C LYS A 7 -45.44 45.67 55.32
N GLU A 8 -44.60 46.63 55.71
CA GLU A 8 -43.28 46.41 56.34
C GLU A 8 -43.37 45.63 57.66
N ASN A 9 -42.24 44.97 58.00
CA ASN A 9 -41.72 44.67 59.34
C ASN A 9 -42.61 43.90 60.34
N THR A 10 -42.11 42.79 60.89
CA THR A 10 -41.39 42.73 62.19
C THR A 10 -41.25 41.27 62.68
N ARG A 11 -40.12 40.98 63.35
CA ARG A 11 -39.78 39.88 64.31
C ARG A 11 -38.98 38.72 63.73
N LYS A 12 -37.63 38.74 63.80
CA LYS A 12 -36.74 38.40 64.94
C LYS A 12 -36.90 36.97 65.49
N LEU A 13 -35.76 36.27 65.47
CA LEU A 13 -35.26 35.18 66.34
C LEU A 13 -35.53 33.73 65.94
N GLN A 14 -34.56 33.09 65.27
CA GLN A 14 -33.65 32.07 65.84
C GLN A 14 -32.69 31.57 64.73
N ALA A 15 -31.38 31.81 64.91
CA ALA A 15 -30.36 30.76 65.13
C ALA A 15 -30.03 30.00 63.81
N SER A 16 -29.00 30.44 63.08
CA SER A 16 -27.65 29.86 63.06
C SER A 16 -27.59 28.54 62.30
N GLU A 17 -27.01 28.57 61.09
CA GLU A 17 -26.09 27.53 60.58
C GLU A 17 -25.55 27.96 59.20
N ASP A 18 -24.21 28.01 59.14
CA ASP A 18 -23.31 27.73 58.02
C ASP A 18 -23.05 28.77 56.92
N GLU A 19 -22.04 29.61 57.18
CA GLU A 19 -20.94 29.87 56.23
C GLU A 19 -20.30 28.51 55.87
N VAL A 20 -19.97 28.14 54.63
CA VAL A 20 -18.90 28.68 53.78
C VAL A 20 -19.15 28.10 52.38
N ASN A 21 -19.27 28.94 51.35
CA ASN A 21 -19.39 28.48 49.97
C ASN A 21 -18.33 29.20 49.12
N GLY A 22 -17.33 28.46 48.67
CA GLY A 22 -16.19 28.99 47.93
C GLY A 22 -15.28 27.90 47.39
N ASP A 23 -15.82 26.92 46.67
CA ASP A 23 -14.99 26.06 45.81
C ASP A 23 -15.10 26.56 44.36
N HIS A 24 -14.12 27.36 43.95
CA HIS A 24 -13.86 27.66 42.54
C HIS A 24 -13.20 26.46 41.86
N SER A 25 -13.95 25.37 41.70
CA SER A 25 -13.61 24.37 40.68
C SER A 25 -13.91 24.97 39.30
N ARG A 26 -12.89 25.59 38.70
CA ARG A 26 -12.88 25.89 37.26
C ARG A 26 -13.15 24.58 36.54
N LYS A 27 -14.37 24.40 36.03
CA LYS A 27 -14.68 23.38 35.02
C LYS A 27 -13.78 23.66 33.83
N ILE A 28 -12.66 22.94 33.75
CA ILE A 28 -11.88 22.82 32.53
C ILE A 28 -12.85 22.21 31.51
N SER A 29 -13.28 23.01 30.54
CA SER A 29 -13.95 22.48 29.34
C SER A 29 -12.94 21.52 28.70
N SER A 30 -13.07 20.22 28.95
CA SER A 30 -12.13 19.24 28.45
C SER A 30 -12.36 19.07 26.96
N SER A 31 -11.45 19.60 26.15
CA SER A 31 -11.46 19.40 24.71
C SER A 31 -11.26 17.92 24.37
N ARG A 32 -11.70 17.51 23.16
CA ARG A 32 -11.54 16.14 22.63
C ARG A 32 -10.12 15.61 22.83
N PHE A 33 -9.09 16.38 22.46
CA PHE A 33 -7.71 15.92 22.55
C PHE A 33 -7.20 15.85 23.99
N SER A 34 -7.59 16.78 24.86
CA SER A 34 -7.27 16.71 26.29
C SER A 34 -7.80 15.42 26.92
N SER A 35 -9.01 14.98 26.54
CA SER A 35 -9.60 13.73 27.05
C SER A 35 -8.87 12.45 26.60
N LEU A 36 -8.06 12.54 25.53
CA LEU A 36 -7.34 11.41 24.95
C LEU A 36 -5.86 11.40 25.32
N LEU A 37 -5.25 12.58 25.38
CA LEU A 37 -3.80 12.74 25.43
C LEU A 37 -3.30 13.36 26.73
N ALA A 38 -4.17 13.82 27.63
CA ALA A 38 -3.78 14.32 28.94
C ALA A 38 -4.25 13.36 30.05
N THR A 39 -3.50 13.31 31.14
CA THR A 39 -3.87 12.64 32.39
C THR A 39 -4.01 13.68 33.50
N LYS A 40 -4.37 13.27 34.71
CA LYS A 40 -4.39 14.19 35.86
C LYS A 40 -3.03 14.80 36.17
N ASP A 41 -1.96 14.07 35.84
CA ASP A 41 -0.58 14.42 36.19
C ASP A 41 0.25 14.87 34.97
N ARG A 42 -0.31 14.84 33.76
CA ARG A 42 0.39 15.24 32.52
C ARG A 42 -0.55 15.92 31.53
N ASP A 43 -0.22 17.15 31.15
CA ASP A 43 -0.91 17.96 30.12
C ASP A 43 -0.02 18.30 28.91
N TYR A 44 1.14 17.64 28.78
CA TYR A 44 2.13 17.91 27.73
C TYR A 44 2.51 16.67 26.93
N LEU A 45 2.89 16.87 25.67
CA LEU A 45 3.58 15.93 24.80
C LEU A 45 5.04 16.36 24.66
N LEU A 46 5.86 15.51 24.08
CA LEU A 46 7.25 15.87 23.77
C LEU A 46 7.32 16.29 22.29
N SER A 47 8.22 17.21 21.91
CA SER A 47 8.74 17.43 20.55
C SER A 47 10.07 16.70 20.30
N GLN A 48 10.53 16.61 19.04
CA GLN A 48 11.70 15.82 18.62
C GLN A 48 12.93 15.96 19.54
N ASP A 49 13.19 17.16 20.06
CA ASP A 49 14.30 17.51 20.97
C ASP A 49 14.01 17.26 22.47
N GLY A 50 12.81 16.75 22.80
CA GLY A 50 12.33 16.53 24.16
C GLY A 50 11.61 17.72 24.78
N THR A 51 11.45 18.84 24.06
CA THR A 51 10.72 20.00 24.60
C THR A 51 9.25 19.65 24.84
N GLN A 52 8.70 20.15 25.95
CA GLN A 52 7.30 19.91 26.32
C GLN A 52 6.36 20.85 25.55
N VAL A 53 5.35 20.29 24.91
CA VAL A 53 4.31 21.00 24.16
C VAL A 53 2.95 20.71 24.78
N LYS A 54 2.14 21.73 25.07
CA LYS A 54 0.86 21.50 25.75
C LYS A 54 -0.13 20.80 24.82
N VAL A 55 -0.95 19.91 25.37
CA VAL A 55 -2.01 19.24 24.60
C VAL A 55 -3.02 20.25 24.05
N SER A 56 -3.27 21.35 24.75
CA SER A 56 -4.13 22.44 24.27
C SER A 56 -3.63 23.10 22.98
N ASP A 57 -2.34 23.01 22.67
CA ASP A 57 -1.76 23.60 21.45
C ASP A 57 -2.11 22.78 20.19
N LEU A 58 -2.78 21.64 20.37
CA LEU A 58 -3.30 20.80 19.29
C LEU A 58 -4.73 21.17 18.88
N GLU A 59 -5.42 22.01 19.64
CA GLU A 59 -6.80 22.34 19.34
C GLU A 59 -6.95 23.02 17.96
N GLY A 60 -8.00 22.64 17.24
CA GLY A 60 -8.27 23.10 15.87
C GLY A 60 -7.40 22.43 14.79
N LYS A 61 -6.50 21.50 15.14
CA LYS A 61 -5.71 20.73 14.18
C LYS A 61 -6.39 19.41 13.82
N VAL A 62 -6.16 18.96 12.58
CA VAL A 62 -6.32 17.56 12.21
C VAL A 62 -5.18 16.79 12.84
N LEU A 63 -5.49 15.76 13.62
CA LEU A 63 -4.51 15.04 14.41
C LEU A 63 -4.34 13.60 13.93
N GLY A 64 -3.10 13.21 13.61
CA GLY A 64 -2.72 11.82 13.38
C GLY A 64 -2.17 11.16 14.65
N LEU A 65 -2.83 10.12 15.15
CA LEU A 65 -2.27 9.25 16.18
C LEU A 65 -1.51 8.10 15.51
N TYR A 66 -0.18 8.17 15.56
CA TYR A 66 0.70 7.25 14.84
C TYR A 66 1.26 6.17 15.78
N PHE A 67 0.79 4.94 15.63
CA PHE A 67 1.23 3.77 16.38
C PHE A 67 2.33 3.05 15.58
N SER A 68 3.52 2.95 16.16
CA SER A 68 4.72 2.48 15.46
C SER A 68 5.80 1.97 16.42
N ALA A 69 6.80 1.27 15.87
CA ALA A 69 7.95 0.82 16.63
C ALA A 69 9.23 0.81 15.78
N ASN A 70 10.36 1.08 16.43
CA ASN A 70 11.67 1.11 15.80
C ASN A 70 12.09 -0.25 15.27
N TRP A 71 11.82 -1.32 16.03
CA TRP A 71 12.27 -2.67 15.70
C TRP A 71 11.62 -3.23 14.43
N TYR A 72 10.46 -2.71 14.03
CA TYR A 72 9.69 -3.23 12.91
C TYR A 72 10.02 -2.54 11.57
N VAL A 73 10.52 -3.30 10.59
CA VAL A 73 10.97 -2.76 9.30
C VAL A 73 9.84 -2.02 8.54
N PRO A 74 8.61 -2.54 8.43
CA PRO A 74 7.52 -1.83 7.75
C PRO A 74 7.19 -0.48 8.41
N CYS A 75 7.29 -0.38 9.74
CA CYS A 75 7.15 0.89 10.45
C CYS A 75 8.19 1.91 9.98
N ARG A 76 9.48 1.54 10.01
CA ARG A 76 10.56 2.43 9.56
C ARG A 76 10.41 2.84 8.09
N SER A 77 10.01 1.90 7.23
CA SER A 77 9.78 2.14 5.81
C SER A 77 8.68 3.18 5.60
N PHE A 78 7.52 3.00 6.24
CA PHE A 78 6.42 3.95 6.12
C PHE A 78 6.78 5.34 6.68
N THR A 79 7.41 5.40 7.85
CA THR A 79 7.85 6.66 8.47
C THR A 79 8.74 7.46 7.53
N THR A 80 9.83 6.84 7.06
CA THR A 80 10.87 7.53 6.29
C THR A 80 10.47 7.80 4.84
N GLN A 81 9.72 6.90 4.20
CA GLN A 81 9.41 7.03 2.76
C GLN A 81 8.11 7.76 2.48
N VAL A 82 7.18 7.82 3.44
CA VAL A 82 5.82 8.35 3.21
C VAL A 82 5.48 9.45 4.22
N LEU A 83 5.49 9.13 5.51
CA LEU A 83 4.88 10.00 6.52
C LEU A 83 5.67 11.30 6.74
N VAL A 84 7.01 11.24 6.82
CA VAL A 84 7.86 12.44 7.00
C VAL A 84 7.65 13.42 5.85
N GLY A 85 7.74 12.96 4.60
CA GLY A 85 7.56 13.82 3.42
C GLY A 85 6.15 14.42 3.34
N ALA A 86 5.11 13.65 3.68
CA ALA A 86 3.74 14.17 3.72
C ALA A 86 3.56 15.23 4.81
N TYR A 87 4.09 14.98 6.01
CA TYR A 87 4.03 15.90 7.13
C TYR A 87 4.73 17.23 6.79
N GLU A 88 5.99 17.18 6.37
CA GLU A 88 6.77 18.38 6.02
C GLU A 88 6.10 19.19 4.90
N HIS A 89 5.55 18.51 3.88
CA HIS A 89 4.79 19.18 2.83
C HIS A 89 3.60 19.95 3.40
N LEU A 90 2.77 19.31 4.22
CA LEU A 90 1.60 19.94 4.84
C LEU A 90 1.99 21.11 5.75
N LYS A 91 3.04 20.95 6.57
CA LYS A 91 3.56 22.04 7.42
C LYS A 91 4.07 23.22 6.58
N SER A 92 4.77 22.96 5.47
CA SER A 92 5.27 24.00 4.57
C SER A 92 4.15 24.83 3.90
N LYS A 93 2.96 24.24 3.77
CA LYS A 93 1.75 24.90 3.26
C LYS A 93 0.95 25.63 4.34
N GLY A 94 1.39 25.58 5.61
CA GLY A 94 0.66 26.14 6.74
C GLY A 94 -0.59 25.34 7.11
N SER A 95 -0.68 24.07 6.69
CA SER A 95 -1.81 23.21 7.04
C SER A 95 -1.82 22.92 8.55
N ASN A 96 -3.01 22.95 9.14
CA ASN A 96 -3.24 22.60 10.55
C ASN A 96 -3.23 21.07 10.75
N PHE A 97 -2.12 20.42 10.43
CA PHE A 97 -1.89 19.00 10.63
C PHE A 97 -0.83 18.79 11.71
N GLU A 98 -1.08 17.87 12.64
CA GLU A 98 -0.10 17.46 13.64
C GLU A 98 -0.16 15.95 13.86
N ILE A 99 0.98 15.35 14.24
CA ILE A 99 1.07 13.93 14.54
C ILE A 99 1.52 13.75 15.99
N VAL A 100 0.90 12.78 16.68
CA VAL A 100 1.38 12.27 17.97
C VAL A 100 1.82 10.83 17.77
N PHE A 101 3.10 10.56 18.02
CA PHE A 101 3.67 9.23 18.04
C PHE A 101 3.34 8.50 19.35
N ILE A 102 2.82 7.28 19.20
CA ILE A 102 2.54 6.31 20.25
C ILE A 102 3.46 5.12 20.03
N SER A 103 4.50 5.02 20.87
CA SER A 103 5.54 4.02 20.74
C SER A 103 5.14 2.65 21.31
N SER A 104 5.39 1.62 20.51
CA SER A 104 5.39 0.21 20.89
C SER A 104 6.80 -0.34 21.09
N ASP A 105 7.79 0.52 21.33
CA ASP A 105 9.16 0.12 21.66
C ASP A 105 9.24 -0.40 23.10
N GLU A 106 10.17 -1.33 23.33
CA GLU A 106 10.32 -2.02 24.62
C GLU A 106 11.17 -1.22 25.62
N ASP A 107 12.04 -0.34 25.12
CA ASP A 107 12.97 0.43 25.92
C ASP A 107 13.09 1.90 25.47
N LEU A 108 13.64 2.71 26.38
CA LEU A 108 13.74 4.16 26.20
C LEU A 108 14.74 4.55 25.10
N ASP A 109 15.80 3.77 24.88
CA ASP A 109 16.81 4.07 23.88
C ASP A 109 16.26 3.82 22.47
N ALA A 110 15.57 2.69 22.26
CA ALA A 110 14.86 2.41 21.02
C ALA A 110 13.82 3.49 20.69
N PHE A 111 13.04 3.91 21.69
CA PHE A 111 12.09 5.02 21.57
C PHE A 111 12.79 6.33 21.15
N ASN A 112 13.84 6.75 21.87
CA ASN A 112 14.53 8.01 21.62
C ASN A 112 15.19 8.03 20.24
N ASN A 113 15.86 6.93 19.86
CA ASN A 113 16.51 6.81 18.56
C ASN A 113 15.51 6.96 17.42
N TYR A 114 14.37 6.27 17.49
CA TYR A 114 13.39 6.33 16.41
C TYR A 114 12.64 7.65 16.35
N ARG A 115 12.33 8.20 17.54
CA ARG A 115 11.73 9.52 17.69
C ARG A 115 12.60 10.64 17.12
N ALA A 116 13.92 10.52 17.20
CA ALA A 116 14.85 11.52 16.68
C ALA A 116 14.70 11.73 15.17
N ASP A 117 14.15 10.77 14.43
CA ASP A 117 13.87 10.88 12.99
C ASP A 117 12.47 11.46 12.69
N MET A 118 11.67 11.79 13.71
CA MET A 118 10.28 12.22 13.56
C MET A 118 10.12 13.73 13.86
N PRO A 119 9.63 14.54 12.90
CA PRO A 119 9.45 15.99 13.08
C PRO A 119 8.21 16.38 13.90
N TRP A 120 7.56 15.42 14.57
CA TRP A 120 6.27 15.58 15.26
C TRP A 120 6.32 15.18 16.73
N LEU A 121 5.17 15.27 17.42
CA LEU A 121 5.08 15.09 18.86
C LEU A 121 5.04 13.61 19.27
N SER A 122 5.31 13.29 20.54
CA SER A 122 5.03 11.96 21.09
C SER A 122 4.50 12.00 22.50
N ILE A 123 3.82 10.92 22.87
CA ILE A 123 3.56 10.61 24.27
C ILE A 123 4.90 10.25 24.95
N PRO A 124 5.18 10.73 26.18
CA PRO A 124 6.37 10.30 26.91
C PRO A 124 6.45 8.77 27.03
N PHE A 125 7.64 8.20 26.87
CA PHE A 125 7.84 6.75 26.91
C PHE A 125 7.29 6.11 28.19
N SER A 126 7.44 6.79 29.32
CA SER A 126 6.99 6.36 30.66
C SER A 126 5.47 6.36 30.84
N ASP A 127 4.69 7.04 29.98
CA ASP A 127 3.24 7.10 30.10
C ASP A 127 2.59 5.86 29.45
N LEU A 128 2.77 4.72 30.11
CA LEU A 128 2.23 3.44 29.66
C LEU A 128 0.70 3.40 29.71
N GLU A 129 0.07 4.15 30.62
CA GLU A 129 -1.37 4.18 30.80
C GLU A 129 -2.06 4.81 29.58
N THR A 130 -1.62 6.00 29.16
CA THR A 130 -2.18 6.67 27.98
C THR A 130 -1.95 5.84 26.72
N LYS A 131 -0.74 5.29 26.54
CA LYS A 131 -0.44 4.42 25.39
C LYS A 131 -1.35 3.19 25.34
N ARG A 132 -1.60 2.53 26.48
CA ARG A 132 -2.53 1.38 26.56
C ARG A 132 -3.98 1.79 26.29
N ALA A 133 -4.43 2.88 26.90
CA ALA A 133 -5.79 3.38 26.72
C ALA A 133 -6.07 3.73 25.25
N LEU A 134 -5.12 4.34 24.54
CA LEU A 134 -5.24 4.63 23.11
C LEU A 134 -5.25 3.35 22.26
N ASN A 135 -4.35 2.40 22.52
CA ASN A 135 -4.35 1.11 21.83
C ASN A 135 -5.70 0.39 21.96
N SER A 136 -6.26 0.32 23.18
CA SER A 136 -7.56 -0.30 23.41
C SER A 136 -8.71 0.49 22.81
N LYS A 137 -8.70 1.82 22.90
CA LYS A 137 -9.79 2.67 22.40
C LYS A 137 -9.93 2.63 20.88
N PHE A 138 -8.82 2.54 20.17
CA PHE A 138 -8.81 2.51 18.70
C PHE A 138 -8.64 1.09 18.14
N GLU A 139 -8.70 0.07 19.00
CA GLU A 139 -8.64 -1.34 18.62
C GLU A 139 -7.43 -1.65 17.73
N ILE A 140 -6.24 -1.19 18.17
CA ILE A 140 -5.01 -1.32 17.38
C ILE A 140 -4.51 -2.77 17.45
N GLU A 141 -4.63 -3.49 16.34
CA GLU A 141 -4.21 -4.90 16.23
C GLU A 141 -2.83 -5.09 15.57
N ALA A 142 -2.38 -4.11 14.78
CA ALA A 142 -1.12 -4.16 14.04
C ALA A 142 -0.48 -2.78 13.91
N ILE A 143 0.81 -2.75 13.62
CA ILE A 143 1.59 -1.55 13.31
C ILE A 143 2.31 -1.71 11.95
N PRO A 144 2.61 -0.64 11.20
CA PRO A 144 2.27 0.76 11.48
C PRO A 144 0.76 1.02 11.37
N PHE A 145 0.23 1.88 12.25
CA PHE A 145 -1.17 2.29 12.24
C PHE A 145 -1.28 3.80 12.42
N LEU A 146 -2.19 4.45 11.70
CA LEU A 146 -2.39 5.89 11.77
C LEU A 146 -3.89 6.20 11.86
N VAL A 147 -4.34 6.64 13.02
CA VAL A 147 -5.71 7.12 13.21
C VAL A 147 -5.75 8.61 12.93
N ILE A 148 -6.65 9.07 12.06
CA ILE A 148 -6.87 10.51 11.84
C ILE A 148 -8.10 10.97 12.64
N LEU A 149 -7.91 12.04 13.41
CA LEU A 149 -8.94 12.70 14.20
C LEU A 149 -9.18 14.12 13.67
N GLN A 150 -10.43 14.39 13.33
CA GLN A 150 -10.88 15.73 12.96
C GLN A 150 -10.92 16.68 14.18
N PRO A 151 -10.70 17.99 13.96
CA PRO A 151 -10.77 18.99 15.03
C PRO A 151 -12.17 19.06 15.64
N GLU A 152 -12.29 19.76 16.79
CA GLU A 152 -13.51 19.77 17.61
C GLU A 152 -14.73 20.38 16.91
N ASP A 153 -14.52 21.31 15.98
CA ASP A 153 -15.57 21.87 15.12
C ASP A 153 -16.22 20.82 14.21
N ASN A 154 -15.51 19.71 13.97
CA ASN A 154 -15.96 18.58 13.18
C ASN A 154 -15.98 17.28 14.02
N LYS A 155 -16.25 17.39 15.32
CA LYS A 155 -16.27 16.28 16.30
C LYS A 155 -17.24 15.13 15.98
N TYR A 156 -18.19 15.36 15.08
CA TYR A 156 -19.16 14.35 14.66
C TYR A 156 -18.60 13.40 13.60
N GLU A 157 -17.49 13.77 12.95
CA GLU A 157 -16.75 12.82 12.11
C GLU A 157 -16.06 11.77 12.97
N ALA A 158 -16.36 10.51 12.63
CA ALA A 158 -15.73 9.36 13.23
C ALA A 158 -14.21 9.40 12.99
N PRO A 159 -13.41 8.87 13.93
CA PRO A 159 -12.00 8.60 13.66
C PRO A 159 -11.83 7.79 12.38
N ILE A 160 -10.82 8.13 11.59
CA ILE A 160 -10.44 7.40 10.39
C ILE A 160 -9.31 6.45 10.78
N HIS A 161 -9.53 5.15 10.59
CA HIS A 161 -8.63 4.10 11.07
C HIS A 161 -7.61 3.66 10.00
N ASP A 162 -7.73 4.11 8.77
CA ASP A 162 -6.92 3.69 7.62
C ASP A 162 -5.96 4.79 7.13
N GLY A 163 -5.49 5.67 8.02
CA GLY A 163 -4.63 6.80 7.65
C GLY A 163 -3.32 6.41 6.94
N VAL A 164 -2.77 5.22 7.24
CA VAL A 164 -1.60 4.65 6.53
C VAL A 164 -1.95 4.39 5.06
N GLU A 165 -3.10 3.77 4.81
CA GLU A 165 -3.59 3.46 3.47
C GLU A 165 -3.91 4.73 2.68
N LEU A 166 -4.61 5.69 3.31
CA LEU A 166 -4.94 6.96 2.66
C LEU A 166 -3.69 7.74 2.23
N LEU A 167 -2.64 7.76 3.06
CA LEU A 167 -1.37 8.39 2.70
C LEU A 167 -0.61 7.61 1.62
N ASN A 168 -0.65 6.28 1.62
CA ASN A 168 -0.05 5.48 0.55
C ASN A 168 -0.77 5.69 -0.79
N ARG A 169 -2.09 5.77 -0.77
CA ARG A 169 -2.94 5.88 -1.97
C ARG A 169 -2.99 7.30 -2.53
N PHE A 170 -3.27 8.29 -1.68
CA PHE A 170 -3.52 9.68 -2.11
C PHE A 170 -2.44 10.67 -1.66
N GLY A 171 -1.54 10.26 -0.75
CA GLY A 171 -0.51 11.14 -0.19
C GLY A 171 -1.11 12.38 0.45
N VAL A 172 -0.44 13.53 0.25
CA VAL A 172 -0.88 14.82 0.81
C VAL A 172 -2.23 15.30 0.29
N GLN A 173 -2.73 14.75 -0.82
CA GLN A 173 -4.03 15.15 -1.37
C GLN A 173 -5.20 14.68 -0.52
N ALA A 174 -4.99 13.65 0.31
CA ALA A 174 -5.97 13.18 1.28
C ALA A 174 -6.33 14.23 2.33
N PHE A 175 -5.41 15.15 2.65
CA PHE A 175 -5.67 16.23 3.60
C PHE A 175 -6.81 17.14 3.08
N PRO A 176 -7.78 17.56 3.93
CA PRO A 176 -7.82 17.45 5.39
C PRO A 176 -8.41 16.15 5.96
N PHE A 177 -8.47 15.08 5.17
CA PHE A 177 -9.05 13.78 5.54
C PHE A 177 -10.53 13.87 5.93
N THR A 178 -11.24 14.88 5.44
CA THR A 178 -12.70 14.97 5.58
C THR A 178 -13.35 13.97 4.65
N LYS A 179 -14.52 13.44 5.05
CA LYS A 179 -15.29 12.51 4.21
C LYS A 179 -15.49 13.02 2.78
N GLU A 180 -15.89 14.28 2.63
CA GLU A 180 -16.12 14.93 1.32
C GLU A 180 -14.87 14.91 0.44
N ARG A 181 -13.71 15.25 1.01
CA ARG A 181 -12.43 15.24 0.29
C ARG A 181 -12.01 13.84 -0.17
N LEU A 182 -12.24 12.82 0.66
CA LEU A 182 -11.94 11.44 0.30
C LEU A 182 -12.87 10.94 -0.81
N GLU A 183 -14.17 11.28 -0.74
CA GLU A 183 -15.15 10.98 -1.80
C GLU A 183 -14.77 11.66 -3.13
N GLU A 184 -14.30 12.91 -3.10
CA GLU A 184 -13.77 13.61 -4.29
C GLU A 184 -12.61 12.86 -4.93
N LEU A 185 -11.62 12.43 -4.13
CA LEU A 185 -10.45 11.70 -4.62
C LEU A 185 -10.82 10.34 -5.22
N GLU A 186 -11.78 9.65 -4.61
CA GLU A 186 -12.30 8.39 -5.13
C GLU A 186 -13.04 8.58 -6.46
N MET A 187 -13.82 9.66 -6.60
CA MET A 187 -14.45 10.02 -7.87
C MET A 187 -13.40 10.35 -8.94
N GLU A 188 -12.38 11.15 -8.61
CA GLU A 188 -11.29 11.47 -9.54
C GLU A 188 -10.54 10.20 -10.02
N GLU A 189 -10.23 9.27 -9.13
CA GLU A 189 -9.63 7.98 -9.50
C GLU A 189 -10.55 7.14 -10.38
N LYS A 190 -11.85 7.10 -10.04
CA LYS A 190 -12.85 6.38 -10.83
C LYS A 190 -12.97 6.97 -12.24
N GLU A 191 -13.04 8.29 -12.36
CA GLU A 191 -13.08 8.98 -13.66
C GLU A 191 -11.80 8.73 -14.47
N LYS A 192 -10.62 8.77 -13.85
CA LYS A 192 -9.36 8.41 -14.52
C LYS A 192 -9.38 6.97 -15.03
N ARG A 193 -9.91 6.03 -14.24
CA ARG A 193 -10.07 4.63 -14.66
C ARG A 193 -11.10 4.47 -15.79
N GLU A 194 -12.22 5.17 -15.70
CA GLU A 194 -13.30 5.14 -16.69
C GLU A 194 -12.95 5.87 -17.99
N SER A 195 -12.06 6.85 -17.96
CA SER A 195 -11.54 7.54 -19.15
C SER A 195 -10.26 6.92 -19.72
N GLN A 196 -9.68 5.92 -19.04
CA GLN A 196 -8.50 5.20 -19.54
C GLN A 196 -8.79 4.57 -20.91
N THR A 197 -7.95 4.85 -21.89
CA THR A 197 -7.96 4.20 -23.21
C THR A 197 -6.54 3.90 -23.61
N LEU A 198 -6.37 2.98 -24.58
CA LEU A 198 -5.04 2.67 -25.09
C LEU A 198 -4.35 3.90 -25.71
N ILE A 199 -5.12 4.74 -26.42
CA ILE A 199 -4.64 5.98 -27.02
C ILE A 199 -4.14 6.94 -25.92
N ASN A 200 -4.93 7.16 -24.87
CA ASN A 200 -4.55 8.09 -23.79
C ASN A 200 -3.29 7.63 -23.02
N LEU A 201 -3.05 6.31 -22.97
CA LEU A 201 -1.88 5.75 -22.30
C LEU A 201 -0.61 5.77 -23.17
N LEU A 202 -0.74 5.48 -24.46
CA LEU A 202 0.39 5.23 -25.34
C LEU A 202 0.66 6.34 -26.35
N THR A 203 -0.04 7.46 -26.30
CA THR A 203 0.22 8.64 -27.14
C THR A 203 0.50 9.88 -26.30
N ASN A 204 1.09 10.89 -26.92
CA ASN A 204 1.27 12.21 -26.33
C ASN A 204 1.12 13.27 -27.44
N HIS A 205 1.26 14.55 -27.10
CA HIS A 205 1.10 15.65 -28.06
C HIS A 205 2.07 15.58 -29.26
N ASP A 206 3.23 14.95 -29.09
CA ASP A 206 4.30 14.89 -30.09
C ASP A 206 4.36 13.54 -30.83
N ARG A 207 3.63 12.51 -30.36
CA ARG A 207 3.75 11.14 -30.89
C ARG A 207 2.47 10.31 -30.73
N ASP A 208 2.11 9.62 -31.81
CA ASP A 208 1.00 8.66 -31.90
C ASP A 208 1.42 7.24 -32.34
N TYR A 209 2.72 6.92 -32.41
CA TYR A 209 3.25 5.65 -32.92
C TYR A 209 4.19 4.92 -31.94
N LEU A 210 4.30 3.59 -32.05
CA LEU A 210 5.30 2.75 -31.36
C LEU A 210 6.42 2.32 -32.32
N LEU A 211 7.54 1.85 -31.78
CA LEU A 211 8.62 1.25 -32.56
C LEU A 211 8.34 -0.24 -32.77
N GLY A 212 8.35 -0.69 -34.02
CA GLY A 212 8.33 -2.09 -34.38
C GLY A 212 9.73 -2.74 -34.39
N HIS A 213 9.73 -4.07 -34.45
CA HIS A 213 10.92 -4.93 -34.64
C HIS A 213 10.63 -5.87 -35.83
N PRO A 214 11.62 -6.25 -36.69
CA PRO A 214 13.08 -6.05 -36.62
C PRO A 214 13.62 -4.76 -37.24
N ALA A 215 12.80 -3.96 -37.92
CA ALA A 215 13.17 -2.61 -38.33
C ALA A 215 12.37 -1.61 -37.49
N ALA A 216 12.97 -0.47 -37.12
CA ALA A 216 12.32 0.64 -36.41
C ALA A 216 11.23 1.32 -37.28
N LYS A 217 10.23 0.54 -37.67
CA LYS A 217 9.03 0.97 -38.35
C LYS A 217 8.12 1.57 -37.31
N GLN A 218 7.58 2.74 -37.62
CA GLN A 218 6.54 3.36 -36.79
C GLN A 218 5.23 2.59 -36.97
N VAL A 219 4.66 2.14 -35.85
CA VAL A 219 3.38 1.43 -35.78
C VAL A 219 2.36 2.35 -35.10
N PRO A 220 1.32 2.84 -35.79
CA PRO A 220 0.34 3.72 -35.16
C PRO A 220 -0.32 3.06 -33.96
N VAL A 221 -0.43 3.77 -32.82
CA VAL A 221 -1.08 3.24 -31.61
C VAL A 221 -2.54 2.86 -31.90
N ALA A 222 -3.20 3.58 -32.81
CA ALA A 222 -4.56 3.27 -33.24
C ALA A 222 -4.73 1.85 -33.81
N SER A 223 -3.69 1.24 -34.40
CA SER A 223 -3.77 -0.13 -34.93
C SER A 223 -3.73 -1.20 -33.83
N LEU A 224 -3.54 -0.81 -32.57
CA LEU A 224 -3.58 -1.70 -31.42
C LEU A 224 -4.94 -1.71 -30.71
N VAL A 225 -5.85 -0.80 -31.06
CA VAL A 225 -7.19 -0.73 -30.45
C VAL A 225 -7.96 -2.02 -30.75
N GLY A 226 -8.60 -2.59 -29.73
CA GLY A 226 -9.29 -3.88 -29.84
C GLY A 226 -8.40 -5.10 -29.52
N LYS A 227 -7.10 -4.92 -29.29
CA LYS A 227 -6.17 -5.98 -28.90
C LYS A 227 -5.94 -5.99 -27.40
N THR A 228 -5.66 -7.16 -26.84
CA THR A 228 -5.10 -7.31 -25.49
C THR A 228 -3.62 -6.90 -25.52
N ILE A 229 -3.22 -5.96 -24.66
CA ILE A 229 -1.88 -5.38 -24.67
C ILE A 229 -1.14 -5.69 -23.37
N GLY A 230 0.07 -6.25 -23.47
CA GLY A 230 1.00 -6.35 -22.34
C GLY A 230 1.97 -5.18 -22.30
N LEU A 231 1.89 -4.28 -21.30
CA LEU A 231 2.92 -3.27 -21.06
C LEU A 231 4.06 -3.89 -20.23
N TYR A 232 5.20 -4.12 -20.87
CA TYR A 232 6.34 -4.77 -20.25
C TYR A 232 7.39 -3.76 -19.78
N PHE A 233 7.42 -3.49 -18.49
CA PHE A 233 8.41 -2.62 -17.86
C PHE A 233 9.65 -3.43 -17.49
N SER A 234 10.77 -3.16 -18.14
CA SER A 234 12.04 -3.85 -17.91
C SER A 234 13.24 -3.01 -18.37
N ALA A 235 14.45 -3.51 -18.12
CA ALA A 235 15.70 -2.90 -18.59
C ALA A 235 16.78 -3.97 -18.75
N GLN A 236 17.79 -3.70 -19.57
CA GLN A 236 18.91 -4.61 -19.83
C GLN A 236 19.69 -4.94 -18.55
N TRP A 237 19.86 -3.93 -17.67
CA TRP A 237 20.58 -4.08 -16.41
C TRP A 237 19.79 -4.86 -15.34
N CYS A 238 18.52 -5.17 -15.59
CA CYS A 238 17.66 -5.86 -14.65
C CYS A 238 17.91 -7.38 -14.72
N LEU A 239 18.64 -7.94 -13.75
CA LEU A 239 18.92 -9.39 -13.71
C LEU A 239 17.65 -10.26 -13.69
N PRO A 240 16.61 -9.96 -12.87
CA PRO A 240 15.35 -10.71 -12.96
C PRO A 240 14.64 -10.52 -14.32
N GLY A 241 14.77 -9.33 -14.94
CA GLY A 241 14.26 -9.05 -16.29
C GLY A 241 14.95 -9.90 -17.36
N ALA A 242 16.27 -10.03 -17.29
CA ALA A 242 17.06 -10.87 -18.18
C ALA A 242 16.68 -12.36 -18.10
N LYS A 243 16.30 -12.86 -16.90
CA LYS A 243 15.75 -14.22 -16.74
C LYS A 243 14.32 -14.36 -17.28
N PHE A 244 13.47 -13.36 -17.04
CA PHE A 244 12.05 -13.40 -17.43
C PHE A 244 11.82 -13.20 -18.94
N THR A 245 12.66 -12.41 -19.62
CA THR A 245 12.46 -12.04 -21.04
C THR A 245 12.38 -13.24 -21.97
N PRO A 246 13.33 -14.21 -21.95
CA PRO A 246 13.24 -15.40 -22.81
C PRO A 246 11.97 -16.22 -22.57
N LYS A 247 11.51 -16.30 -21.32
CA LYS A 247 10.25 -16.96 -20.96
C LYS A 247 9.05 -16.23 -21.54
N LEU A 248 9.00 -14.91 -21.41
CA LEU A 248 7.95 -14.07 -21.99
C LEU A 248 7.91 -14.17 -23.52
N ILE A 249 9.08 -14.19 -24.18
CA ILE A 249 9.19 -14.41 -25.64
C ILE A 249 8.56 -15.74 -26.04
N SER A 250 8.92 -16.84 -25.35
CA SER A 250 8.36 -18.16 -25.65
C SER A 250 6.85 -18.19 -25.51
N ILE A 251 6.30 -17.61 -24.45
CA ILE A 251 4.86 -17.60 -24.18
C ILE A 251 4.12 -16.68 -25.16
N TYR A 252 4.67 -15.52 -25.47
CA TYR A 252 4.15 -14.61 -26.49
C TYR A 252 4.01 -15.31 -27.85
N GLN A 253 5.05 -16.03 -28.29
CA GLN A 253 5.02 -16.78 -29.55
C GLN A 253 3.95 -17.87 -29.54
N LYS A 254 3.78 -18.60 -28.44
CA LYS A 254 2.72 -19.60 -28.29
C LYS A 254 1.33 -18.97 -28.34
N ILE A 255 1.11 -17.85 -27.65
CA ILE A 255 -0.17 -17.13 -27.68
C ILE A 255 -0.47 -16.66 -29.11
N LYS A 256 0.50 -16.01 -29.79
CA LYS A 256 0.34 -15.60 -31.20
C LYS A 256 -0.02 -16.79 -32.10
N GLN A 257 0.63 -17.94 -31.93
CA GLN A 257 0.28 -19.17 -32.66
C GLN A 257 -1.16 -19.62 -32.35
N MET A 258 -1.56 -19.72 -31.07
CA MET A 258 -2.91 -20.14 -30.69
C MET A 258 -4.01 -19.25 -31.26
N VAL A 259 -3.77 -17.94 -31.29
CA VAL A 259 -4.71 -16.91 -31.76
C VAL A 259 -4.91 -16.99 -33.29
N VAL A 260 -3.82 -17.17 -34.06
CA VAL A 260 -3.89 -17.39 -35.51
C VAL A 260 -4.75 -18.61 -35.87
N HIS A 261 -4.61 -19.73 -35.14
CA HIS A 261 -5.40 -20.94 -35.40
C HIS A 261 -6.91 -20.77 -35.14
N ARG A 262 -7.33 -19.75 -34.38
CA ARG A 262 -8.73 -19.48 -34.04
C ARG A 262 -9.42 -18.51 -35.00
N GLY A 263 -8.73 -18.02 -36.03
CA GLY A 263 -9.28 -17.10 -37.03
C GLY A 263 -9.37 -15.63 -36.56
N ASN A 264 -8.84 -15.34 -35.37
CA ASN A 264 -8.64 -13.97 -34.90
C ASN A 264 -7.18 -13.61 -35.16
N GLU A 265 -6.85 -13.02 -36.29
CA GLU A 265 -5.48 -12.56 -36.49
C GLU A 265 -5.20 -11.38 -35.55
N ASP A 266 -4.17 -11.51 -34.71
CA ASP A 266 -3.47 -10.40 -34.07
C ASP A 266 -4.08 -9.80 -32.77
N ASP A 267 -4.85 -10.56 -31.99
CA ASP A 267 -5.52 -10.09 -30.75
C ASP A 267 -4.61 -9.82 -29.53
N PHE A 268 -3.31 -10.17 -29.57
CA PHE A 268 -2.39 -9.96 -28.45
C PHE A 268 -1.11 -9.28 -28.90
N GLU A 269 -0.68 -8.22 -28.22
CA GLU A 269 0.61 -7.57 -28.47
C GLU A 269 1.30 -7.14 -27.18
N ILE A 270 2.63 -7.04 -27.18
CA ILE A 270 3.41 -6.51 -26.06
C ILE A 270 4.04 -5.17 -26.46
N VAL A 271 4.05 -4.21 -25.54
CA VAL A 271 4.74 -2.93 -25.68
C VAL A 271 5.79 -2.85 -24.58
N TYR A 272 7.05 -2.81 -24.99
CA TYR A 272 8.18 -2.61 -24.12
C TYR A 272 8.25 -1.16 -23.62
N VAL A 273 8.29 -1.00 -22.31
CA VAL A 273 8.39 0.27 -21.60
C VAL A 273 9.75 0.29 -20.88
N SER A 274 10.74 0.90 -21.52
CA SER A 274 12.13 0.79 -21.08
C SER A 274 12.42 1.59 -19.80
N SER A 275 13.17 0.96 -18.89
CA SER A 275 13.85 1.61 -17.77
C SER A 275 15.38 1.63 -17.95
N ASP A 276 15.85 1.49 -19.19
CA ASP A 276 17.27 1.60 -19.52
C ASP A 276 17.81 3.01 -19.24
N ARG A 277 19.12 3.09 -19.05
CA ARG A 277 19.79 4.34 -18.67
C ARG A 277 20.25 5.15 -19.88
N ASP A 278 20.35 4.50 -21.03
CA ASP A 278 20.82 5.10 -22.28
C ASP A 278 20.23 4.38 -23.51
N GLN A 279 20.34 5.04 -24.66
CA GLN A 279 19.82 4.57 -25.94
C GLN A 279 20.47 3.25 -26.39
N ALA A 280 21.76 3.06 -26.13
CA ALA A 280 22.48 1.87 -26.58
C ALA A 280 22.03 0.61 -25.83
N ALA A 281 21.80 0.73 -24.52
CA ALA A 281 21.24 -0.34 -23.71
C ALA A 281 19.81 -0.68 -24.14
N PHE A 282 18.98 0.34 -24.38
CA PHE A 282 17.64 0.17 -24.96
C PHE A 282 17.69 -0.59 -26.29
N ASP A 283 18.47 -0.13 -27.25
CA ASP A 283 18.56 -0.74 -28.59
C ASP A 283 19.03 -2.19 -28.48
N SER A 284 20.08 -2.45 -27.69
CA SER A 284 20.63 -3.80 -27.49
C SER A 284 19.59 -4.77 -26.94
N TYR A 285 18.80 -4.34 -25.97
CA TYR A 285 17.84 -5.22 -25.29
C TYR A 285 16.54 -5.35 -26.09
N PHE A 286 16.02 -4.25 -26.63
CA PHE A 286 14.84 -4.25 -27.51
C PHE A 286 15.05 -5.12 -28.76
N ASN A 287 16.26 -5.15 -29.32
CA ASN A 287 16.58 -6.02 -30.47
C ASN A 287 16.47 -7.52 -30.18
N SER A 288 16.41 -7.93 -28.91
CA SER A 288 16.16 -9.33 -28.53
C SER A 288 14.67 -9.69 -28.46
N MET A 289 13.77 -8.70 -28.58
CA MET A 289 12.35 -8.84 -28.32
C MET A 289 11.52 -8.83 -29.62
N PRO A 290 10.51 -9.71 -29.76
CA PRO A 290 9.70 -9.82 -30.98
C PRO A 290 8.49 -8.88 -31.02
N TRP A 291 8.42 -7.89 -30.13
CA TRP A 291 7.23 -7.06 -29.90
C TRP A 291 7.53 -5.56 -30.08
N LEU A 292 6.57 -4.68 -29.77
CA LEU A 292 6.69 -3.23 -29.97
C LEU A 292 7.37 -2.53 -28.79
N ALA A 293 7.83 -1.29 -28.95
CA ALA A 293 8.35 -0.48 -27.86
C ALA A 293 7.89 0.98 -27.91
N LEU A 294 7.82 1.61 -26.75
CA LEU A 294 7.88 3.08 -26.68
C LEU A 294 9.30 3.53 -27.03
N PRO A 295 9.46 4.65 -27.78
CA PRO A 295 10.78 5.22 -28.01
C PRO A 295 11.51 5.52 -26.69
N PHE A 296 12.82 5.29 -26.67
CA PHE A 296 13.64 5.65 -25.53
C PHE A 296 13.52 7.15 -25.21
N GLY A 297 13.38 7.48 -23.93
CA GLY A 297 13.21 8.85 -23.47
C GLY A 297 11.80 9.43 -23.62
N ASP A 298 10.83 8.68 -24.15
CA ASP A 298 9.44 9.14 -24.26
C ASP A 298 8.87 9.52 -22.87
N PRO A 299 8.28 10.71 -22.69
CA PRO A 299 7.69 11.13 -21.41
C PRO A 299 6.60 10.18 -20.90
N ALA A 300 5.90 9.48 -21.79
CA ALA A 300 4.89 8.48 -21.44
C ALA A 300 5.47 7.35 -20.59
N ILE A 301 6.76 7.01 -20.71
CA ILE A 301 7.40 5.96 -19.90
C ILE A 301 7.25 6.26 -18.41
N LYS A 302 7.58 7.50 -17.99
CA LYS A 302 7.49 7.92 -16.58
C LYS A 302 6.04 8.05 -16.12
N ILE A 303 5.15 8.54 -17.00
CA ILE A 303 3.72 8.67 -16.71
C ILE A 303 3.10 7.29 -16.49
N LEU A 304 3.40 6.31 -17.35
CA LEU A 304 2.91 4.95 -17.24
C LEU A 304 3.43 4.24 -15.99
N ALA A 305 4.74 4.36 -15.70
CA ALA A 305 5.31 3.79 -14.48
C ALA A 305 4.60 4.32 -13.23
N LYS A 306 4.27 5.62 -13.19
CA LYS A 306 3.50 6.22 -12.11
C LYS A 306 2.03 5.78 -12.11
N HIS A 307 1.36 5.79 -13.27
CA HIS A 307 -0.05 5.43 -13.42
C HIS A 307 -0.33 3.99 -12.95
N PHE A 308 0.57 3.07 -13.29
CA PHE A 308 0.46 1.68 -12.87
C PHE A 308 1.10 1.38 -11.51
N ASP A 309 1.72 2.38 -10.89
CA ASP A 309 2.46 2.24 -9.64
C ASP A 309 3.54 1.16 -9.68
N VAL A 310 4.37 1.19 -10.74
CA VAL A 310 5.45 0.22 -10.96
C VAL A 310 6.58 0.49 -9.96
N LYS A 311 6.59 -0.27 -8.86
CA LYS A 311 7.63 -0.17 -7.81
C LYS A 311 8.92 -0.90 -8.15
N SER A 312 8.85 -1.94 -8.97
CA SER A 312 10.00 -2.78 -9.32
C SER A 312 9.85 -3.34 -10.74
N ILE A 313 11.00 -3.69 -11.34
CA ILE A 313 11.07 -4.34 -12.64
C ILE A 313 11.72 -5.73 -12.51
N PRO A 314 11.35 -6.71 -13.35
CA PRO A 314 10.39 -6.60 -14.44
C PRO A 314 8.93 -6.62 -13.94
N CYS A 315 8.09 -5.79 -14.55
CA CYS A 315 6.65 -5.74 -14.34
C CYS A 315 5.92 -5.90 -15.68
N LEU A 316 4.79 -6.61 -15.69
CA LEU A 316 3.95 -6.78 -16.87
C LEU A 316 2.51 -6.43 -16.49
N VAL A 317 1.99 -5.37 -17.07
CA VAL A 317 0.60 -4.94 -16.92
C VAL A 317 -0.19 -5.41 -18.13
N ILE A 318 -1.36 -5.99 -17.93
CA ILE A 318 -2.24 -6.42 -19.02
C ILE A 318 -3.40 -5.44 -19.17
N LEU A 319 -3.59 -4.96 -20.39
CA LEU A 319 -4.72 -4.16 -20.82
C LEU A 319 -5.63 -5.01 -21.71
N GLY A 320 -6.94 -4.85 -21.57
CA GLY A 320 -7.93 -5.51 -22.40
C GLY A 320 -8.11 -4.83 -23.76
N PRO A 321 -8.89 -5.45 -24.66
CA PRO A 321 -9.28 -4.88 -25.96
C PRO A 321 -9.87 -3.47 -25.91
N ASP A 322 -10.53 -3.12 -24.80
CA ASP A 322 -11.13 -1.82 -24.51
C ASP A 322 -10.13 -0.77 -24.01
N GLY A 323 -8.85 -1.14 -23.85
CA GLY A 323 -7.79 -0.31 -23.29
C GLY A 323 -7.86 -0.17 -21.76
N LYS A 324 -8.74 -0.93 -21.08
CA LYS A 324 -8.83 -0.94 -19.62
C LYS A 324 -7.81 -1.89 -19.01
N THR A 325 -7.39 -1.57 -17.79
CA THR A 325 -6.45 -2.42 -17.05
C THR A 325 -7.16 -3.68 -16.60
N VAL A 326 -6.68 -4.83 -17.07
CA VAL A 326 -7.15 -6.14 -16.66
C VAL A 326 -6.39 -6.58 -15.40
N THR A 327 -5.06 -6.46 -15.40
CA THR A 327 -4.26 -6.73 -14.20
C THR A 327 -2.91 -6.00 -14.24
N LYS A 328 -2.42 -5.59 -13.07
CA LYS A 328 -1.04 -5.11 -12.90
C LYS A 328 -0.04 -6.25 -12.61
N HIS A 329 -0.54 -7.48 -12.42
CA HIS A 329 0.22 -8.65 -12.01
C HIS A 329 0.38 -9.67 -13.16
N GLY A 330 0.46 -9.20 -14.41
CA GLY A 330 0.61 -10.05 -15.58
C GLY A 330 1.82 -10.97 -15.53
N ARG A 331 2.93 -10.53 -14.91
CA ARG A 331 4.13 -11.37 -14.71
C ARG A 331 3.79 -12.62 -13.90
N ASN A 332 2.95 -12.50 -12.88
CA ASN A 332 2.53 -13.62 -12.03
C ASN A 332 1.68 -14.60 -12.83
N LEU A 333 0.73 -14.10 -13.61
CA LEU A 333 -0.11 -14.94 -14.48
C LEU A 333 0.74 -15.71 -15.51
N ILE A 334 1.71 -15.05 -16.13
CA ILE A 334 2.66 -15.69 -17.06
C ILE A 334 3.51 -16.75 -16.34
N ASN A 335 3.93 -16.49 -15.10
CA ASN A 335 4.73 -17.44 -14.34
C ASN A 335 3.94 -18.69 -13.92
N LEU A 336 2.69 -18.52 -13.47
CA LEU A 336 1.83 -19.57 -12.96
C LEU A 336 1.16 -20.37 -14.09
N TYR A 337 0.51 -19.67 -15.02
CA TYR A 337 -0.39 -20.24 -16.01
C TYR A 337 0.20 -20.30 -17.42
N LYS A 338 1.34 -19.64 -17.67
CA LYS A 338 2.00 -19.59 -18.97
C LYS A 338 1.06 -19.10 -20.08
N GLU A 339 1.04 -19.74 -21.25
CA GLU A 339 0.14 -19.42 -22.36
C GLU A 339 -1.36 -19.57 -22.01
N ASN A 340 -1.71 -20.41 -21.02
CA ASN A 340 -3.10 -20.61 -20.61
C ASN A 340 -3.68 -19.39 -19.88
N ALA A 341 -2.83 -18.46 -19.43
CA ALA A 341 -3.26 -17.20 -18.86
C ALA A 341 -4.09 -16.38 -19.85
N TYR A 342 -3.83 -16.50 -21.15
CA TYR A 342 -4.57 -15.78 -22.20
C TYR A 342 -6.04 -16.26 -22.26
N PRO A 343 -7.04 -15.37 -22.37
CA PRO A 343 -6.97 -13.93 -22.68
C PRO A 343 -6.81 -13.00 -21.47
N PHE A 344 -6.36 -13.52 -20.33
CA PHE A 344 -6.14 -12.80 -19.07
C PHE A 344 -7.41 -12.24 -18.42
N THR A 345 -8.59 -12.60 -18.94
CA THR A 345 -9.87 -12.18 -18.35
C THR A 345 -10.04 -12.74 -16.95
N GLU A 346 -10.76 -12.02 -16.10
CA GLU A 346 -11.10 -12.46 -14.73
C GLU A 346 -11.69 -13.88 -14.73
N ALA A 347 -12.67 -14.13 -15.60
CA ALA A 347 -13.28 -15.46 -15.73
C ALA A 347 -12.28 -16.58 -16.13
N GLN A 348 -11.25 -16.26 -16.92
CA GLN A 348 -10.21 -17.22 -17.28
C GLN A 348 -9.25 -17.46 -16.11
N VAL A 349 -8.88 -16.40 -15.38
CA VAL A 349 -8.04 -16.51 -14.19
C VAL A 349 -8.75 -17.31 -13.10
N ASP A 350 -10.02 -17.00 -12.81
CA ASP A 350 -10.85 -17.74 -11.85
C ASP A 350 -10.95 -19.24 -12.20
N LEU A 351 -11.07 -19.56 -13.49
CA LEU A 351 -11.11 -20.94 -13.95
C LEU A 351 -9.79 -21.67 -13.65
N LEU A 352 -8.67 -21.02 -13.92
CA LEU A 352 -7.34 -21.58 -13.70
C LEU A 352 -7.01 -21.73 -12.21
N GLU A 353 -7.43 -20.76 -11.38
CA GLU A 353 -7.30 -20.83 -9.92
C GLU A 353 -8.08 -22.01 -9.37
N LYS A 354 -9.34 -22.18 -9.77
CA LYS A 354 -10.15 -23.36 -9.39
C LYS A 354 -9.52 -24.69 -9.83
N GLN A 355 -8.87 -24.72 -10.99
CA GLN A 355 -8.14 -25.91 -11.44
C GLN A 355 -6.93 -26.20 -10.56
N ILE A 356 -6.14 -25.18 -10.21
CA ILE A 356 -5.01 -25.34 -9.28
C ILE A 356 -5.50 -25.79 -7.90
N ASP A 357 -6.58 -25.22 -7.38
CA ASP A 357 -7.16 -25.61 -6.10
C ASP A 357 -7.60 -27.09 -6.10
N GLU A 358 -8.22 -27.54 -7.20
CA GLU A 358 -8.62 -28.94 -7.34
C GLU A 358 -7.41 -29.87 -7.47
N GLU A 359 -6.40 -29.49 -8.26
CA GLU A 359 -5.14 -30.22 -8.37
C GLU A 359 -4.43 -30.31 -7.01
N ALA A 360 -4.44 -29.22 -6.22
CA ALA A 360 -3.79 -29.15 -4.92
C ALA A 360 -4.38 -30.13 -3.90
N LYS A 361 -5.67 -30.49 -4.00
CA LYS A 361 -6.28 -31.53 -3.14
C LYS A 361 -5.62 -32.89 -3.30
N SER A 362 -5.00 -33.15 -4.44
CA SER A 362 -4.29 -34.41 -4.71
C SER A 362 -2.81 -34.38 -4.26
N LEU A 363 -2.28 -33.20 -3.91
CA LEU A 363 -0.89 -33.06 -3.51
C LEU A 363 -0.67 -33.56 -2.07
N PRO A 364 0.50 -34.20 -1.80
CA PRO A 364 0.88 -34.56 -0.44
C PRO A 364 0.96 -33.33 0.47
N LYS A 365 0.43 -33.44 1.69
CA LYS A 365 0.45 -32.37 2.69
C LYS A 365 1.87 -31.94 3.09
N SER A 366 2.85 -32.79 2.90
CA SER A 366 4.25 -32.48 3.12
C SER A 366 5.17 -33.23 2.16
N LYS A 367 6.34 -32.65 1.89
CA LYS A 367 7.40 -33.23 1.05
C LYS A 367 8.78 -32.78 1.50
N TYR A 368 9.79 -33.61 1.25
CA TYR A 368 11.18 -33.19 1.28
C TYR A 368 11.64 -32.73 -0.10
N HIS A 369 12.51 -31.72 -0.16
CA HIS A 369 13.01 -31.14 -1.40
C HIS A 369 14.53 -31.32 -1.49
N ALA A 370 15.06 -31.73 -2.65
CA ALA A 370 16.50 -31.94 -2.82
C ALA A 370 17.37 -30.71 -2.48
N GLY A 371 16.84 -29.50 -2.69
CA GLY A 371 17.52 -28.24 -2.37
C GLY A 371 17.36 -27.77 -0.93
N HIS A 372 16.67 -28.52 -0.06
CA HIS A 372 16.36 -28.07 1.29
C HIS A 372 16.27 -29.20 2.33
N ARG A 373 16.76 -28.96 3.55
CA ARG A 373 16.91 -30.02 4.56
C ARG A 373 15.64 -30.31 5.38
N HIS A 374 14.82 -29.30 5.65
CA HIS A 374 13.61 -29.48 6.43
C HIS A 374 12.46 -30.01 5.58
N GLU A 375 11.48 -30.62 6.24
CA GLU A 375 10.22 -30.99 5.60
C GLU A 375 9.45 -29.72 5.23
N LEU A 376 8.91 -29.68 4.00
CA LEU A 376 8.10 -28.59 3.51
C LEU A 376 6.62 -28.97 3.64
N GLY A 377 5.82 -28.13 4.28
CA GLY A 377 4.37 -28.27 4.35
C GLY A 377 3.69 -27.61 3.15
N LEU A 378 2.63 -28.23 2.63
CA LEU A 378 1.79 -27.63 1.60
C LEU A 378 0.94 -26.52 2.22
N VAL A 379 1.11 -25.29 1.73
CA VAL A 379 0.38 -24.10 2.18
C VAL A 379 -0.39 -23.49 1.00
N SER A 380 -1.44 -22.74 1.33
CA SER A 380 -2.22 -21.91 0.42
C SER A 380 -2.34 -20.50 0.97
N GLU A 381 -2.89 -19.58 0.19
CA GLU A 381 -3.07 -18.18 0.59
C GLU A 381 -3.80 -18.01 1.94
N GLY A 382 -4.76 -18.89 2.25
CA GLY A 382 -5.49 -18.87 3.52
C GLY A 382 -4.82 -19.59 4.69
N THR A 383 -3.70 -20.29 4.47
CA THR A 383 -3.05 -21.14 5.50
C THR A 383 -1.57 -20.78 5.74
N GLY A 384 -1.14 -19.60 5.29
CA GLY A 384 0.23 -19.09 5.49
C GLY A 384 1.06 -18.97 4.21
N GLY A 385 0.50 -19.30 3.05
CA GLY A 385 1.03 -18.93 1.74
C GLY A 385 0.63 -17.50 1.36
N GLY A 386 1.37 -16.88 0.45
CA GLY A 386 1.10 -15.53 -0.05
C GLY A 386 1.91 -15.27 -1.34
N PRO A 387 2.13 -14.03 -1.76
CA PRO A 387 3.14 -13.73 -2.78
C PRO A 387 4.54 -14.06 -2.25
N PHE A 388 5.29 -14.91 -2.96
CA PHE A 388 6.64 -15.34 -2.56
C PHE A 388 7.60 -15.35 -3.74
N ILE A 389 8.91 -15.43 -3.45
CA ILE A 389 9.94 -15.73 -4.44
C ILE A 389 10.39 -17.17 -4.20
N CYS A 390 10.15 -18.03 -5.20
CA CYS A 390 10.49 -19.44 -5.11
C CYS A 390 12.00 -19.62 -4.95
N CYS A 391 12.42 -20.27 -3.87
CA CYS A 391 13.84 -20.48 -3.56
C CYS A 391 14.56 -21.45 -4.51
N ASP A 392 13.83 -22.13 -5.41
CA ASP A 392 14.41 -23.04 -6.40
C ASP A 392 14.66 -22.38 -7.76
N CYS A 393 13.72 -21.54 -8.22
CA CYS A 393 13.77 -20.96 -9.56
C CYS A 393 13.92 -19.43 -9.57
N ASP A 394 13.96 -18.79 -8.41
CA ASP A 394 14.00 -17.32 -8.23
C ASP A 394 12.83 -16.57 -8.87
N GLU A 395 11.72 -17.26 -9.18
CA GLU A 395 10.54 -16.64 -9.78
C GLU A 395 9.44 -16.37 -8.77
N GLN A 396 8.68 -15.31 -9.03
CA GLN A 396 7.52 -14.97 -8.22
C GLN A 396 6.46 -16.07 -8.29
N GLY A 397 5.94 -16.47 -7.13
CA GLY A 397 4.80 -17.35 -6.94
C GLY A 397 3.71 -16.69 -6.12
N SER A 398 2.51 -17.27 -6.19
CA SER A 398 1.39 -16.95 -5.32
C SER A 398 0.46 -18.17 -5.21
N GLY A 399 -0.39 -18.21 -4.18
CA GLY A 399 -1.33 -19.30 -3.96
C GLY A 399 -0.67 -20.51 -3.31
N TRP A 400 -0.73 -21.68 -3.98
CA TRP A 400 -0.22 -22.94 -3.42
C TRP A 400 1.31 -23.05 -3.51
N ALA A 401 1.94 -23.39 -2.39
CA ALA A 401 3.37 -23.55 -2.26
C ALA A 401 3.74 -24.65 -1.26
N TYR A 402 5.00 -25.09 -1.29
CA TYR A 402 5.59 -25.87 -0.22
C TYR A 402 6.51 -24.97 0.60
N LEU A 403 6.19 -24.80 1.89
CA LEU A 403 6.85 -23.88 2.82
C LEU A 403 7.49 -24.65 3.98
N CYS A 404 8.73 -24.32 4.31
CA CYS A 404 9.36 -24.69 5.56
C CYS A 404 9.00 -23.66 6.64
N LEU A 405 8.22 -24.07 7.64
CA LEU A 405 7.86 -23.19 8.77
C LEU A 405 9.07 -22.85 9.68
N GLU A 406 10.13 -23.64 9.64
CA GLU A 406 11.32 -23.42 10.48
C GLU A 406 12.21 -22.30 9.95
N CYS A 407 12.33 -22.13 8.64
CA CYS A 407 13.28 -21.18 8.05
C CYS A 407 12.73 -20.33 6.90
N GLY A 408 11.46 -20.48 6.54
CA GLY A 408 10.83 -19.70 5.47
C GLY A 408 11.22 -20.12 4.05
N TYR A 409 11.86 -21.29 3.87
CA TYR A 409 12.17 -21.80 2.53
C TYR A 409 10.87 -22.17 1.81
N GLU A 410 10.57 -21.47 0.72
CA GLU A 410 9.31 -21.60 0.01
C GLU A 410 9.51 -21.84 -1.49
N VAL A 411 8.81 -22.82 -2.04
CA VAL A 411 8.92 -23.20 -3.45
C VAL A 411 7.56 -23.47 -4.08
N HIS A 412 7.45 -23.22 -5.40
CA HIS A 412 6.26 -23.61 -6.15
C HIS A 412 6.00 -25.11 -6.03
N THR A 413 4.73 -25.52 -6.05
CA THR A 413 4.33 -26.94 -6.06
C THR A 413 5.01 -27.74 -7.18
N LYS A 414 5.26 -27.10 -8.34
CA LYS A 414 5.93 -27.69 -9.51
C LYS A 414 7.47 -27.68 -9.42
N CYS A 415 8.06 -26.91 -8.51
CA CYS A 415 9.51 -26.83 -8.30
C CYS A 415 10.03 -27.90 -7.30
N VAL A 416 9.14 -28.65 -6.64
CA VAL A 416 9.56 -29.66 -5.69
C VAL A 416 10.18 -30.88 -6.38
N ARG A 417 11.51 -30.96 -6.31
CA ARG A 417 12.28 -32.20 -6.53
C ARG A 417 12.23 -33.08 -5.28
N ALA A 418 11.27 -34.01 -5.25
CA ALA A 418 11.05 -34.87 -4.09
C ALA A 418 12.23 -35.83 -3.86
N VAL A 419 12.64 -36.00 -2.60
CA VAL A 419 13.69 -36.94 -2.16
C VAL A 419 13.22 -37.72 -0.93
N ASP A 420 13.72 -38.94 -0.75
CA ASP A 420 13.46 -39.72 0.45
C ASP A 420 14.26 -39.15 1.63
N ARG A 421 13.67 -39.19 2.83
CA ARG A 421 14.24 -38.65 4.08
C ARG A 421 15.69 -39.11 4.35
N GLY A 422 16.05 -40.31 3.92
CA GLY A 422 17.40 -40.87 4.11
C GLY A 422 18.49 -40.25 3.24
N SER A 423 18.12 -39.52 2.17
CA SER A 423 19.07 -39.02 1.16
C SER A 423 19.65 -37.63 1.50
N ILE A 424 19.05 -36.94 2.48
CA ILE A 424 19.36 -35.54 2.83
C ILE A 424 20.45 -35.46 3.92
N VAL A 425 20.70 -36.56 4.63
CA VAL A 425 21.61 -36.62 5.78
C VAL A 425 23.08 -36.71 5.36
N ASP A 426 23.36 -37.06 4.10
CA ASP A 426 24.71 -37.34 3.59
C ASP A 426 25.28 -36.26 2.64
N SER A 427 24.74 -35.03 2.62
CA SER A 427 25.17 -33.92 1.73
C SER A 427 25.58 -32.65 2.45
#